data_AF-A0A537BHT0-F1
#
_entry.id   AF-A0A537BHT0-F1
#
_cell.length_a   1.000
_cell.length_b   1.000
_cell.length_c   1.000
_cell.angle_alpha   90.00
_cell.angle_beta   90.00
_cell.angle_gamma   90.00
#
_symmetry.space_group_name_H-M   'P 1'
#
loop_
_entity.id
_entity.type
_entity.pdbx_description
1 polymer ?
#
loop_
_entity_poly.entity_id
_entity_poly.type
_entity_poly.pdbx_seq_one_letter_code
_entity_poly.pdbx_strand_id
1 'polypeptide(L)'
;KKCAFLRQATIELALRNVEVQEGRVEAWLPARGFEVVISRAFAELGSFVSACRHLVARGGALAAMKGAYPGEEFARLPAGCRCDQ
;
A
#
# COMPACT_ATOMS: atom_id res chain seq x y z
N LYS A 1 1.41 10.21 16.82
CA LYS A 1 1.07 11.56 16.26
C LYS A 1 0.42 11.49 14.88
N LYS A 2 0.96 10.76 13.89
CA LYS A 2 0.39 10.71 12.52
C LYS A 2 -1.04 10.12 12.46
N CYS A 3 -1.31 8.99 13.14
CA CYS A 3 -2.66 8.41 13.14
C CYS A 3 -3.69 9.27 13.86
N ALA A 4 -3.30 10.01 14.92
CA ALA A 4 -4.19 10.94 15.61
C ALA A 4 -4.67 12.07 14.67
N PHE A 5 -3.78 12.61 13.84
CA PHE A 5 -4.15 13.59 12.81
C PHE A 5 -5.14 13.01 11.79
N LEU A 6 -4.90 11.80 11.27
CA LEU A 6 -5.80 11.16 10.32
C LEU A 6 -7.18 10.88 10.93
N ARG A 7 -7.23 10.45 12.19
CA ARG A 7 -8.49 10.27 12.92
C ARG A 7 -9.24 11.59 13.07
N GLN A 8 -8.55 12.66 13.43
CA GLN A 8 -9.15 14.00 13.53
C GLN A 8 -9.68 14.48 12.19
N ALA A 9 -8.90 14.36 11.12
CA ALA A 9 -9.32 14.74 9.77
C ALA A 9 -10.54 13.93 9.28
N THR A 10 -10.63 12.64 9.65
CA THR A 10 -11.79 11.79 9.34
C THR A 10 -13.06 12.33 10.01
N ILE A 11 -12.97 12.79 11.27
CA ILE A 11 -14.07 13.39 12.02
C ILE A 11 -14.47 14.74 11.42
N GLU A 12 -13.51 15.64 11.20
CA GLU A 12 -13.75 17.00 10.69
C GLU A 12 -14.36 17.01 9.28
N LEU A 13 -13.97 16.06 8.43
CA LEU A 13 -14.49 15.92 7.07
C LEU A 13 -15.70 15.00 6.96
N ALA A 14 -16.20 14.47 8.09
CA ALA A 14 -17.33 13.53 8.16
C ALA A 14 -17.19 12.30 7.23
N LEU A 15 -15.97 11.78 7.08
CA LEU A 15 -15.70 10.62 6.22
C LEU A 15 -16.14 9.33 6.91
N ARG A 16 -17.11 8.63 6.32
CA ARG A 16 -17.69 7.40 6.90
C ARG A 16 -17.07 6.11 6.36
N ASN A 17 -16.25 6.21 5.32
CA ASN A 17 -15.65 5.10 4.59
C ASN A 17 -14.13 5.03 4.79
N VAL A 18 -13.62 5.57 5.90
CA VAL A 18 -12.19 5.61 6.21
C VAL A 18 -11.95 4.92 7.55
N GLU A 19 -10.98 4.00 7.57
CA GLU A 19 -10.51 3.34 8.77
C GLU A 19 -9.01 3.63 8.94
N VAL A 20 -8.61 4.07 10.14
CA VAL A 20 -7.22 4.37 10.46
C VAL A 20 -6.67 3.28 11.36
N GLN A 21 -5.68 2.54 10.86
CA GLN A 21 -4.96 1.52 11.61
C GLN A 21 -3.53 1.98 11.92
N GLU A 22 -3.10 1.78 13.17
CA GLU A 22 -1.75 2.12 13.63
C GLU A 22 -0.97 0.84 13.91
N GLY A 23 0.09 0.61 13.15
CA GLY A 23 0.90 -0.60 13.30
C GLY A 23 1.86 -0.80 12.14
N ARG A 24 2.56 -1.94 12.17
CA ARG A 24 3.39 -2.40 11.06
C ARG A 24 2.56 -3.18 10.06
N VAL A 25 2.77 -2.91 8.78
CA VAL A 25 1.98 -3.49 7.69
C VAL A 25 2.14 -5.01 7.61
N GLU A 26 3.32 -5.51 7.98
CA GLU A 26 3.67 -6.93 8.02
C GLU A 26 2.92 -7.69 9.13
N ALA A 27 2.55 -6.99 10.21
CA ALA A 27 1.79 -7.57 11.33
C ALA A 27 0.27 -7.43 11.13
N TRP A 28 -0.16 -6.69 10.11
CA TRP A 28 -1.57 -6.48 9.83
C TRP A 28 -2.12 -7.58 8.92
N LEU A 29 -3.08 -8.34 9.44
CA LEU A 29 -3.69 -9.49 8.78
C LEU A 29 -5.21 -9.29 8.70
N PRO A 30 -5.71 -8.50 7.74
CA PRO A 30 -7.13 -8.31 7.56
C PRO A 30 -7.80 -9.62 7.11
N ALA A 31 -9.05 -9.83 7.52
CA ALA A 31 -9.80 -11.03 7.15
C ALA A 31 -10.06 -11.15 5.63
N ARG A 32 -10.01 -10.02 4.93
CA ARG A 32 -10.15 -9.93 3.46
C ARG A 32 -9.04 -9.05 2.91
N GLY A 33 -8.50 -9.44 1.76
CA GLY A 33 -7.59 -8.58 1.00
C GLY A 33 -8.32 -7.41 0.36
N PHE A 34 -7.55 -6.40 -0.05
CA PHE A 34 -8.01 -5.20 -0.73
C PHE A 34 -7.87 -5.35 -2.25
N GLU A 35 -8.80 -4.74 -2.98
CA GLU A 35 -8.74 -4.68 -4.45
C GLU A 35 -7.55 -3.84 -4.92
N VAL A 36 -7.22 -2.77 -4.20
CA VAL A 36 -6.08 -1.91 -4.48
C VAL A 36 -5.37 -1.54 -3.19
N VAL A 37 -4.05 -1.69 -3.17
CA VAL A 37 -3.17 -1.17 -2.11
C VAL A 37 -2.24 -0.14 -2.74
N ILE A 38 -2.33 1.11 -2.31
CA ILE A 38 -1.55 2.23 -2.85
C ILE A 38 -0.56 2.76 -1.80
N SER A 39 0.67 3.08 -2.23
CA SER A 39 1.65 3.72 -1.36
C SER A 39 2.58 4.66 -2.11
N ARG A 40 2.96 5.73 -1.41
CA ARG A 40 3.99 6.70 -1.81
C ARG A 40 5.18 6.77 -0.85
N ALA A 41 5.26 5.80 0.08
CA ALA A 41 6.21 5.82 1.19
C ALA A 41 7.42 4.89 0.98
N PHE A 42 7.43 4.10 -0.10
CA PHE A 42 8.52 3.17 -0.39
C PHE A 42 9.50 3.76 -1.41
N ALA A 43 10.79 3.63 -1.09
CA ALA A 43 11.88 3.99 -2.00
C ALA A 43 12.06 2.94 -3.11
N GLU A 44 11.98 1.66 -2.79
CA GLU A 44 12.14 0.56 -3.77
C GLU A 44 10.83 -0.21 -3.95
N LEU A 45 10.48 -0.53 -5.21
CA LEU A 45 9.30 -1.31 -5.56
C LEU A 45 9.32 -2.73 -4.97
N GLY A 46 10.48 -3.39 -4.96
CA GLY A 46 10.61 -4.74 -4.41
C GLY A 46 10.25 -4.83 -2.92
N SER A 47 10.65 -3.82 -2.14
CA SER A 47 10.29 -3.70 -0.73
C SER A 47 8.80 -3.47 -0.53
N PHE A 48 8.17 -2.64 -1.35
CA PHE A 48 6.73 -2.41 -1.32
C PHE A 48 5.95 -3.69 -1.60
N VAL A 49 6.30 -4.40 -2.69
CA VAL A 49 5.67 -5.67 -3.05
C VAL A 49 5.82 -6.68 -1.92
N SER A 50 7.03 -6.84 -1.39
CA SER A 50 7.30 -7.83 -0.34
C SER A 50 6.50 -7.54 0.94
N ALA A 51 6.37 -6.27 1.31
CA ALA A 51 5.68 -5.85 2.52
C ALA A 51 4.15 -5.83 2.39
N CYS A 52 3.58 -5.71 1.19
CA CYS A 52 2.15 -5.47 1.00
C CYS A 52 1.42 -6.53 0.19
N ARG A 53 2.11 -7.49 -0.44
CA ARG A 53 1.48 -8.55 -1.27
C ARG A 53 0.41 -9.36 -0.53
N HIS A 54 0.54 -9.56 0.78
CA HIS A 54 -0.42 -10.34 1.58
C HIS A 54 -1.74 -9.60 1.81
N LEU A 55 -1.75 -8.29 1.60
CA LEU A 55 -2.93 -7.45 1.75
C LEU A 55 -3.79 -7.39 0.50
N VAL A 56 -3.29 -7.85 -0.65
CA VAL A 56 -3.99 -7.72 -1.93
C VAL A 56 -4.87 -8.94 -2.17
N ALA A 57 -6.13 -8.70 -2.51
CA ALA A 57 -7.07 -9.74 -2.89
C ALA A 57 -6.64 -10.41 -4.21
N ARG A 58 -7.15 -11.61 -4.49
CA ARG A 58 -6.92 -12.26 -5.78
C ARG A 58 -7.49 -11.39 -6.91
N GLY A 59 -6.65 -10.99 -7.86
CA GLY A 59 -7.03 -10.09 -8.95
C GLY A 59 -6.95 -8.60 -8.60
N GLY A 60 -6.53 -8.25 -7.38
CA GLY A 60 -6.23 -6.87 -7.00
C GLY A 60 -4.83 -6.42 -7.44
N ALA A 61 -4.50 -5.16 -7.15
CA ALA A 61 -3.27 -4.53 -7.59
C ALA A 61 -2.52 -3.75 -6.48
N LEU A 62 -1.20 -3.67 -6.64
CA LEU A 62 -0.34 -2.75 -5.90
C LEU A 62 -0.07 -1.52 -6.77
N ALA A 63 -0.45 -0.34 -6.28
CA ALA A 63 -0.19 0.94 -6.95
C ALA A 63 0.96 1.68 -6.25
N ALA A 64 2.09 1.79 -6.92
CA ALA A 64 3.26 2.51 -6.40
C ALA A 64 3.33 3.91 -6.98
N MET A 65 3.33 4.93 -6.12
CA MET A 65 3.53 6.32 -6.53
C MET A 65 5.02 6.67 -6.47
N LYS A 66 5.67 6.70 -7.63
CA LYS A 66 7.11 6.98 -7.79
C LYS A 66 7.33 8.38 -8.38
N GLY A 67 8.30 9.11 -7.83
CA GLY A 67 8.68 10.44 -8.34
C GLY A 67 9.56 10.37 -9.59
N ALA A 68 10.56 9.49 -9.59
CA ALA A 68 11.37 9.17 -10.76
C ALA A 68 10.89 7.84 -11.36
N TYR A 69 11.01 7.70 -12.68
CA TYR A 69 10.63 6.48 -13.36
C TYR A 69 11.52 5.29 -12.90
N PRO A 70 10.94 4.21 -12.35
CA PRO A 70 11.68 3.18 -11.62
C PRO A 70 12.21 2.08 -12.57
N GLY A 71 12.86 2.47 -13.67
CA GLY A 71 13.31 1.56 -14.73
C GLY A 71 14.14 0.38 -14.23
N GLU A 72 15.17 0.66 -13.43
CA GLU A 72 16.06 -0.38 -12.88
C GLU A 72 15.41 -1.21 -11.77
N GLU A 73 14.39 -0.67 -11.10
CA GLU A 73 13.70 -1.37 -10.00
C GLU A 73 12.81 -2.50 -10.53
N PHE A 74 12.30 -2.40 -11.77
CA PHE A 74 11.50 -3.46 -12.39
C PHE A 74 12.25 -4.79 -12.51
N ALA A 75 13.55 -4.73 -12.79
CA ALA A 75 14.40 -5.92 -12.89
C ALA A 75 14.60 -6.63 -11.54
N ARG A 76 14.36 -5.93 -10.42
CA ARG A 76 14.52 -6.43 -9.05
C ARG A 76 13.20 -6.81 -8.39
N LEU A 77 12.11 -6.84 -9.15
CA LEU A 77 10.81 -7.21 -8.61
C LEU A 77 10.78 -8.69 -8.20
N PRO A 78 10.08 -9.03 -7.09
CA PRO A 78 9.85 -10.41 -6.71
C PRO A 78 9.16 -11.20 -7.84
N ALA A 79 9.50 -12.48 -7.96
CA ALA A 79 8.91 -13.36 -8.97
C ALA A 79 7.38 -13.39 -8.88
N GLY A 80 6.71 -13.48 -10.03
CA GLY A 80 5.25 -13.53 -10.12
C GLY A 80 4.56 -12.16 -10.14
N CYS A 81 5.32 -11.06 -10.13
CA CYS A 81 4.77 -9.72 -10.33
C CYS A 81 4.69 -9.38 -11.81
N ARG A 82 3.58 -8.79 -12.24
CA ARG A 82 3.45 -8.11 -13.52
C ARG A 82 3.20 -6.63 -13.24
N CYS A 83 3.85 -5.76 -14.00
CA CYS A 83 3.64 -4.33 -13.90
C CYS A 83 3.01 -3.84 -15.20
N ASP A 84 1.80 -3.30 -15.08
CA ASP A 84 1.15 -2.56 -16.15
C ASP A 84 1.52 -1.07 -15.98
N GLN A 85 1.93 -0.41 -17.07
CA GLN A 85 2.36 0.99 -17.08
C GLN A 85 1.23 1.93 -17.50
#